data_AF-A0A1A8IRM1-F1
#
_entry.id   AF-A0A1A8IRM1-F1
#
_cell.length_a   1.000
_cell.length_b   1.000
_cell.length_c   1.000
_cell.angle_alpha   90.00
_cell.angle_beta   90.00
_cell.angle_gamma   90.00
#
_symmetry.space_group_name_H-M   'P 1'
#
loop_
_entity.id
_entity.type
_entity.pdbx_description
1 polymer ?
#
loop_
_entity_poly.entity_id
_entity_poly.type
_entity_poly.pdbx_seq_one_letter_code
_entity_poly.pdbx_strand_id
1 'polypeptide(L)'
;MAASRTVDGVEEGCGESGSVLTLSSSDTRPRFGTRFLTDPRQVFQHNAWDNVEWTDEQEDAAKKKVSENNQPLPPEKQEEYDSLASEYWNEFYTIHENRFFKDRHWLFTEFPELAPHCSLNHESHPNARGTDCSQRSSLDEKQWQESAALPHDSRDFPGSSATYRILEVGCGVGNTVFPILKTNNDTGLFVYCCDFSSTAVELVKTNPEYDSQRCFAFVHDLSDAEANYPVPDGSLDVIVLIFVLSALHPSK
;
A
#
# COMPACT_ATOMS: atom_id res chain seq x y z
N MET A 1 -5.65 40.93 -21.03
CA MET A 1 -4.78 42.13 -21.05
C MET A 1 -3.59 41.84 -20.18
N ALA A 2 -2.40 41.93 -20.76
CA ALA A 2 -1.12 41.56 -20.15
C ALA A 2 -0.60 42.65 -19.20
N ALA A 3 0.13 42.25 -18.15
CA ALA A 3 0.95 43.14 -17.33
C ALA A 3 2.39 42.61 -17.27
N SER A 4 3.33 43.55 -17.32
CA SER A 4 4.72 43.42 -17.75
C SER A 4 5.64 42.63 -16.83
N ARG A 5 6.60 41.98 -17.48
CA ARG A 5 7.90 41.54 -16.94
C ARG A 5 8.82 42.75 -16.75
N THR A 6 9.54 42.79 -15.64
CA THR A 6 10.82 43.50 -15.51
C THR A 6 11.88 42.51 -15.05
N VAL A 7 12.99 42.51 -15.78
CA VAL A 7 14.20 41.72 -15.56
C VAL A 7 15.27 42.74 -15.21
N ASP A 8 15.97 42.56 -14.09
CA ASP A 8 17.26 43.20 -13.84
C ASP A 8 18.25 42.12 -13.40
N GLY A 9 19.46 42.18 -13.98
CA GLY A 9 20.50 41.16 -13.89
C GLY A 9 21.56 41.43 -12.82
N VAL A 10 22.08 40.32 -12.30
CA VAL A 10 23.48 39.94 -12.00
C VAL A 10 24.45 40.98 -11.39
N GLU A 11 24.97 40.65 -10.20
CA GLU A 11 26.42 40.69 -9.90
C GLU A 11 26.82 39.54 -8.97
N GLU A 12 27.96 38.91 -9.28
CA GLU A 12 28.64 37.84 -8.52
C GLU A 12 29.36 38.40 -7.28
N GLY A 13 29.46 37.58 -6.23
CA GLY A 13 30.33 37.83 -5.09
C GLY A 13 30.47 36.59 -4.20
N CYS A 14 31.56 35.83 -4.40
CA CYS A 14 31.98 34.67 -3.61
C CYS A 14 32.50 35.09 -2.22
N GLY A 15 32.17 34.32 -1.17
CA GLY A 15 32.72 34.51 0.17
C GLY A 15 32.07 33.60 1.22
N GLU A 16 32.57 32.39 1.36
CA GLU A 16 32.24 31.45 2.44
C GLU A 16 32.58 32.00 3.83
N SER A 17 31.69 31.78 4.79
CA SER A 17 32.05 31.53 6.19
C SER A 17 30.91 30.75 6.84
N GLY A 18 31.18 29.46 7.05
CA GLY A 18 30.24 28.49 7.59
C GLY A 18 29.83 28.78 9.03
N SER A 19 28.51 28.76 9.25
CA SER A 19 27.93 28.39 10.54
C SER A 19 27.37 26.98 10.36
N VAL A 20 28.11 25.99 10.86
CA VAL A 20 27.69 24.60 10.97
C VAL A 20 26.44 24.57 11.85
N LEU A 21 25.26 24.52 11.23
CA LEU A 21 24.06 24.07 11.92
C LEU A 21 24.22 22.57 12.08
N THR A 22 24.55 22.17 13.30
CA THR A 22 24.52 20.81 13.79
C THR A 22 23.12 20.25 13.54
N LEU A 23 22.95 19.49 12.45
CA LEU A 23 21.82 18.62 12.25
C LEU A 23 21.84 17.58 13.37
N SER A 24 20.94 17.74 14.33
CA SER A 24 20.74 16.78 15.40
C SER A 24 20.29 15.45 14.79
N SER A 25 21.03 14.40 15.10
CA SER A 25 20.82 13.03 14.68
C SER A 25 19.47 12.46 15.16
N SER A 26 18.44 12.56 14.34
CA SER A 26 17.26 11.69 14.40
C SER A 26 16.41 11.84 13.12
N ASP A 27 16.98 11.51 11.96
CA ASP A 27 16.29 11.60 10.66
C ASP A 27 15.25 10.47 10.43
N THR A 28 14.93 9.70 11.47
CA THR A 28 13.88 8.69 11.41
C THR A 28 12.54 9.32 11.74
N ARG A 29 11.58 9.22 10.80
CA ARG A 29 10.19 9.63 11.04
C ARG A 29 9.70 8.95 12.34
N PRO A 30 9.12 9.70 13.29
CA PRO A 30 8.60 9.14 14.54
C PRO A 30 7.58 8.03 14.27
N ARG A 31 7.50 7.05 15.18
CA ARG A 31 6.50 5.96 15.08
C ARG A 31 5.08 6.52 15.24
N PHE A 32 4.10 5.83 14.65
CA PHE A 32 2.68 6.16 14.81
C PHE A 32 2.30 6.35 16.29
N GLY A 33 1.41 7.30 16.56
CA GLY A 33 0.89 7.59 17.89
C GLY A 33 1.84 8.38 18.79
N THR A 34 3.03 8.77 18.31
CA THR A 34 4.03 9.50 19.11
C THR A 34 4.13 10.98 18.79
N ARG A 35 3.44 11.46 17.74
CA ARG A 35 3.47 12.87 17.33
C ARG A 35 2.32 13.65 17.97
N PHE A 36 2.66 14.68 18.74
CA PHE A 36 1.71 15.59 19.38
C PHE A 36 1.92 17.00 18.85
N LEU A 37 0.86 17.66 18.36
CA LEU A 37 0.94 19.06 17.97
C LEU A 37 0.85 19.95 19.22
N THR A 38 1.99 20.21 19.87
CA THR A 38 2.04 21.06 21.07
C THR A 38 2.22 22.54 20.75
N ASP A 39 2.83 22.85 19.59
CA ASP A 39 3.06 24.22 19.12
C ASP A 39 2.31 24.44 17.79
N PRO A 40 1.23 25.23 17.76
CA PRO A 40 0.43 25.47 16.57
C PRO A 40 1.23 25.99 15.35
N ARG A 41 2.40 26.61 15.58
CA ARG A 41 3.26 27.13 14.51
C ARG A 41 3.97 26.01 13.72
N GLN A 42 4.00 24.79 14.26
CA GLN A 42 4.67 23.64 13.64
C GLN A 42 3.73 22.76 12.80
N VAL A 43 2.46 23.17 12.63
CA VAL A 43 1.44 22.36 11.95
C VAL A 43 1.86 21.84 10.57
N PHE A 44 2.72 22.57 9.85
CA PHE A 44 3.20 22.20 8.51
C PHE A 44 4.55 21.47 8.47
N GLN A 45 5.18 21.17 9.62
CA GLN A 45 6.47 20.47 9.65
C GLN A 45 6.34 18.97 9.39
N HIS A 46 5.17 18.39 9.66
CA HIS A 46 4.88 16.99 9.40
C HIS A 46 3.68 16.86 8.46
N ASN A 47 3.62 15.74 7.75
CA ASN A 47 2.48 15.41 6.88
C ASN A 47 1.18 15.23 7.67
N ALA A 48 1.28 14.77 8.93
CA ALA A 48 0.19 14.67 9.88
C ALA A 48 0.73 14.59 11.32
N TRP A 49 -0.11 14.98 12.27
CA TRP A 49 0.11 14.82 13.70
C TRP A 49 -0.87 13.75 14.20
N ASP A 50 -0.38 12.80 15.00
CA ASP A 50 -1.18 11.67 15.47
C ASP A 50 -2.22 12.11 16.51
N ASN A 51 -1.80 13.03 17.38
CA ASN A 51 -2.61 13.54 18.47
C ASN A 51 -2.74 15.06 18.33
N VAL A 52 -3.91 15.50 17.89
CA VAL A 52 -4.31 16.92 17.78
C VAL A 52 -5.64 17.10 18.47
N GLU A 53 -5.66 17.91 19.53
CA GLU A 53 -6.91 18.35 20.14
C GLU A 53 -7.51 19.49 19.34
N TRP A 54 -8.79 19.37 19.00
CA TRP A 54 -9.51 20.39 18.25
C TRP A 54 -10.14 21.38 19.23
N THR A 55 -10.10 22.66 18.88
CA THR A 55 -10.93 23.66 19.58
C THR A 55 -12.38 23.56 19.12
N ASP A 56 -13.30 24.04 19.95
CA ASP A 56 -14.74 24.10 19.61
C ASP A 56 -14.96 24.84 18.27
N GLU A 57 -14.20 25.91 18.00
CA GLU A 57 -14.30 26.66 16.74
C GLU A 57 -13.82 25.85 15.52
N GLN A 58 -12.78 25.03 15.67
CA GLN A 58 -12.30 24.16 14.59
C GLN A 58 -13.30 23.06 14.29
N GLU A 59 -13.90 22.48 15.33
CA GLU A 59 -14.95 21.47 15.20
C GLU A 59 -16.19 22.05 14.50
N ASP A 60 -16.65 23.23 14.92
CA ASP A 60 -17.80 23.90 14.31
C ASP A 60 -17.54 24.30 12.85
N ALA A 61 -16.32 24.77 12.55
CA ALA A 61 -15.93 25.08 11.17
C ALA A 61 -15.93 23.82 10.28
N ALA A 62 -15.42 22.69 10.78
CA ALA A 62 -15.44 21.43 10.06
C ALA A 62 -16.87 20.92 9.83
N LYS A 63 -17.72 20.94 10.87
CA LYS A 63 -19.15 20.56 10.76
C LYS A 63 -19.87 21.39 9.71
N LYS A 64 -19.62 22.71 9.68
CA LYS A 64 -20.19 23.59 8.66
C LYS A 64 -19.75 23.19 7.25
N LYS A 65 -18.47 22.86 7.05
CA LYS A 65 -17.96 22.40 5.74
C LYS A 65 -18.53 21.06 5.30
N VAL A 66 -18.72 20.13 6.22
CA VAL A 66 -19.40 18.87 5.92
C VAL A 66 -20.85 19.14 5.47
N SER A 67 -21.59 20.01 6.17
CA SER A 67 -22.96 20.36 5.77
C SER A 67 -23.04 21.05 4.40
N GLU A 68 -22.06 21.87 4.04
CA GLU A 68 -21.98 22.52 2.72
C GLU A 68 -21.74 21.49 1.60
N ASN A 69 -20.92 20.47 1.86
CA ASN A 69 -20.48 19.49 0.85
C ASN A 69 -21.33 18.20 0.80
N ASN A 70 -22.27 18.01 1.72
CA ASN A 70 -23.10 16.79 1.80
C ASN A 70 -24.35 16.84 0.91
N GLN A 71 -24.26 17.49 -0.25
CA GLN A 71 -25.36 17.50 -1.22
C GLN A 71 -25.14 16.37 -2.23
N PRO A 72 -26.04 15.37 -2.30
CA PRO A 72 -25.90 14.29 -3.27
C PRO A 72 -26.10 14.81 -4.69
N LEU A 73 -25.53 14.09 -5.65
CA LEU A 73 -25.75 14.37 -7.07
C LEU A 73 -27.23 14.12 -7.46
N PRO A 74 -27.71 14.67 -8.59
CA PRO A 74 -29.00 14.29 -9.14
C PRO A 74 -29.08 12.76 -9.37
N PRO A 75 -30.24 12.12 -9.19
CA PRO A 75 -30.39 10.66 -9.28
C PRO A 75 -29.85 10.05 -10.59
N GLU A 76 -30.08 10.73 -11.72
CA GLU A 76 -29.60 10.31 -13.05
C GLU A 76 -28.07 10.17 -13.08
N LYS A 77 -27.35 11.10 -12.45
CA LYS A 77 -25.89 11.04 -12.35
C LYS A 77 -25.40 9.99 -11.36
N GLN A 78 -26.15 9.74 -10.28
CA GLN A 78 -25.79 8.68 -9.35
C GLN A 78 -25.83 7.31 -10.04
N GLU A 79 -26.89 7.04 -10.81
CA GLU A 79 -27.04 5.82 -11.59
C GLU A 79 -25.97 5.70 -12.69
N GLU A 80 -25.67 6.80 -13.39
CA GLU A 80 -24.56 6.86 -14.35
C GLU A 80 -23.22 6.50 -13.70
N TYR A 81 -22.86 7.14 -12.59
CA TYR A 81 -21.60 6.88 -11.90
C TYR A 81 -21.52 5.49 -11.28
N ASP A 82 -22.64 4.91 -10.83
CA ASP A 82 -22.65 3.55 -10.29
C ASP A 82 -22.52 2.51 -11.41
N SER A 83 -23.26 2.66 -12.50
CA SER A 83 -23.25 1.71 -13.62
C SER A 83 -21.98 1.76 -14.47
N LEU A 84 -21.37 2.94 -14.63
CA LEU A 84 -20.14 3.17 -15.39
C LEU A 84 -18.90 3.27 -14.51
N ALA A 85 -18.99 2.95 -13.22
CA ALA A 85 -17.89 3.07 -12.27
C ALA A 85 -16.59 2.42 -12.78
N SER A 86 -16.69 1.21 -13.36
CA SER A 86 -15.53 0.47 -13.88
C SER A 86 -14.87 1.18 -15.06
N GLU A 87 -15.68 1.78 -15.95
CA GLU A 87 -15.21 2.51 -17.12
C GLU A 87 -14.46 3.77 -16.71
N TYR A 88 -14.97 4.55 -15.75
CA TYR A 88 -14.29 5.74 -15.24
C TYR A 88 -12.95 5.41 -14.60
N TRP A 89 -12.86 4.34 -13.83
CA TRP A 89 -11.58 3.90 -13.27
C TRP A 89 -10.61 3.40 -14.36
N ASN A 90 -11.10 2.63 -15.33
CA ASN A 90 -10.28 2.21 -16.47
C ASN A 90 -9.73 3.39 -17.28
N GLU A 91 -10.55 4.40 -17.55
CA GLU A 91 -10.14 5.63 -18.24
C GLU A 91 -9.10 6.38 -17.42
N PHE A 92 -9.34 6.55 -16.12
CA PHE A 92 -8.40 7.20 -15.21
C PHE A 92 -7.01 6.54 -15.27
N TYR A 93 -6.93 5.22 -15.16
CA TYR A 93 -5.64 4.51 -15.21
C TYR A 93 -5.01 4.49 -16.60
N THR A 94 -5.81 4.56 -17.67
CA THR A 94 -5.32 4.72 -19.04
C THR A 94 -4.62 6.07 -19.22
N ILE A 95 -5.18 7.14 -18.64
CA ILE A 95 -4.64 8.50 -18.77
C ILE A 95 -3.41 8.70 -17.88
N HIS A 96 -3.47 8.20 -16.65
CA HIS A 96 -2.51 8.56 -15.61
C HIS A 96 -1.41 7.52 -15.35
N GLU A 97 -1.63 6.25 -15.70
CA GLU A 97 -0.69 5.15 -15.48
C GLU A 97 -0.12 5.18 -14.04
N ASN A 98 1.21 5.17 -13.88
CA ASN A 98 1.91 5.21 -12.59
C ASN A 98 2.23 6.63 -12.08
N ARG A 99 1.70 7.69 -12.69
CA ARG A 99 2.16 9.07 -12.45
C ARG A 99 1.32 9.85 -11.45
N PHE A 100 0.14 9.35 -11.09
CA PHE A 100 -0.81 10.09 -10.24
C PHE A 100 -0.55 9.87 -8.74
N PHE A 101 -0.50 8.60 -8.31
CA PHE A 101 -0.28 8.25 -6.91
C PHE A 101 1.21 8.00 -6.65
N LYS A 102 1.69 8.44 -5.49
CA LYS A 102 3.05 8.17 -5.03
C LYS A 102 3.15 6.80 -4.36
N ASP A 103 4.33 6.22 -4.39
CA ASP A 103 4.66 5.03 -3.61
C ASP A 103 4.46 5.28 -2.11
N ARG A 104 3.84 4.31 -1.45
CA ARG A 104 3.44 4.42 -0.04
C ARG A 104 4.50 3.86 0.92
N HIS A 105 5.76 4.23 0.70
CA HIS A 105 6.90 3.85 1.57
C HIS A 105 6.69 4.19 3.05
N TRP A 106 5.85 5.19 3.35
CA TRP A 106 5.54 5.58 4.72
C TRP A 106 4.78 4.49 5.50
N LEU A 107 4.12 3.55 4.82
CA LEU A 107 3.36 2.48 5.48
C LEU A 107 4.24 1.63 6.41
N PHE A 108 5.50 1.40 6.06
CA PHE A 108 6.40 0.59 6.90
C PHE A 108 6.86 1.30 8.17
N THR A 109 6.73 2.63 8.22
CA THR A 109 6.96 3.40 9.46
C THR A 109 5.75 3.29 10.39
N GLU A 110 4.54 3.34 9.84
CA GLU A 110 3.31 3.37 10.62
C GLU A 110 2.80 1.96 10.97
N PHE A 111 3.01 0.98 10.09
CA PHE A 111 2.54 -0.41 10.15
C PHE A 111 3.71 -1.40 9.93
N PRO A 112 4.60 -1.56 10.94
CA PRO A 112 5.76 -2.45 10.82
C PRO A 112 5.39 -3.92 10.56
N GLU A 113 4.17 -4.35 10.91
CA GLU A 113 3.62 -5.68 10.63
C GLU A 113 3.45 -5.99 9.13
N LEU A 114 3.52 -5.00 8.24
CA LEU A 114 3.59 -5.24 6.80
C LEU A 114 4.97 -5.78 6.37
N ALA A 115 5.99 -5.61 7.21
CA ALA A 115 7.34 -6.13 7.01
C ALA A 115 7.96 -6.60 8.34
N PRO A 116 7.37 -7.63 8.99
CA PRO A 116 7.71 -8.02 10.36
C PRO A 116 9.15 -8.54 10.49
N HIS A 117 9.75 -8.97 9.38
CA HIS A 117 11.10 -9.53 9.32
C HIS A 117 12.11 -8.63 8.59
N CYS A 118 11.85 -7.32 8.49
CA CYS A 118 12.86 -6.36 8.06
C CYS A 118 14.07 -6.39 9.01
N SER A 119 15.06 -7.21 8.68
CA SER A 119 16.42 -7.03 9.16
C SER A 119 16.93 -5.76 8.50
N LEU A 120 16.83 -4.61 9.19
CA LEU A 120 17.63 -3.43 8.86
C LEU A 120 19.09 -3.77 9.15
N ASN A 121 19.75 -4.57 8.31
CA ASN A 121 21.19 -4.78 8.28
C ASN A 121 21.56 -5.50 6.98
N HIS A 122 21.94 -4.74 5.96
CA HIS A 122 22.83 -5.24 4.93
C HIS A 122 23.95 -4.22 4.64
N GLU A 123 24.64 -3.77 5.70
CA GLU A 123 26.05 -3.38 5.55
C GLU A 123 26.83 -4.68 5.32
N SER A 124 27.08 -5.00 4.05
CA SER A 124 27.87 -6.16 3.66
C SER A 124 29.33 -5.96 4.06
N HIS A 125 29.72 -6.50 5.20
CA HIS A 125 31.12 -6.85 5.45
C HIS A 125 31.33 -8.35 5.16
N PRO A 126 32.14 -8.72 4.15
CA PRO A 126 32.41 -10.10 3.83
C PRO A 126 33.56 -10.60 4.70
N ASN A 127 33.28 -11.54 5.62
CA ASN A 127 34.20 -12.62 5.97
C ASN A 127 33.67 -13.49 7.12
N ALA A 128 33.24 -14.72 6.80
CA ALA A 128 33.76 -15.91 7.47
C ALA A 128 33.31 -17.18 6.72
N ARG A 129 34.28 -18.04 6.43
CA ARG A 129 34.21 -19.30 5.70
C ARG A 129 33.71 -20.46 6.57
N GLY A 130 33.15 -21.46 5.90
CA GLY A 130 33.16 -22.89 6.29
C GLY A 130 31.99 -23.33 7.18
N THR A 131 31.36 -24.49 7.05
CA THR A 131 31.77 -25.76 6.41
C THR A 131 30.52 -26.65 6.26
N ASP A 132 30.56 -27.47 5.19
CA ASP A 132 29.74 -28.64 4.83
C ASP A 132 29.31 -29.58 5.98
N CYS A 133 28.11 -30.17 5.89
CA CYS A 133 27.96 -31.63 5.98
C CYS A 133 26.59 -32.11 5.48
N SER A 134 26.67 -33.07 4.57
CA SER A 134 25.57 -33.89 4.04
C SER A 134 25.18 -35.05 4.97
N GLN A 135 23.99 -35.62 4.73
CA GLN A 135 23.51 -37.00 4.99
C GLN A 135 22.54 -37.27 6.15
N ARG A 136 21.36 -37.80 5.78
CA ARG A 136 20.69 -39.05 6.26
C ARG A 136 19.48 -39.32 5.36
N SER A 137 19.52 -40.29 4.45
CA SER A 137 19.28 -41.74 4.59
C SER A 137 17.81 -42.12 4.91
N SER A 138 17.06 -42.40 3.84
CA SER A 138 16.20 -43.55 3.56
C SER A 138 15.47 -44.33 4.67
N LEU A 139 14.23 -44.69 4.31
CA LEU A 139 13.37 -45.83 4.70
C LEU A 139 12.28 -45.53 5.74
N ASP A 140 11.02 -45.48 5.31
CA ASP A 140 10.09 -46.60 5.50
C ASP A 140 8.78 -46.39 4.71
N GLU A 141 8.61 -47.18 3.64
CA GLU A 141 7.31 -47.47 3.02
C GLU A 141 6.73 -48.74 3.64
N LYS A 142 5.49 -48.64 4.15
CA LYS A 142 4.47 -49.72 4.34
C LYS A 142 3.28 -49.11 5.12
N GLN A 143 2.00 -49.39 4.91
CA GLN A 143 1.16 -49.83 3.79
C GLN A 143 -0.31 -49.71 4.31
N TRP A 144 -1.25 -49.34 3.45
CA TRP A 144 -2.71 -49.61 3.49
C TRP A 144 -3.61 -49.01 4.58
N GLN A 145 -4.63 -48.23 4.19
CA GLN A 145 -6.01 -48.73 3.98
C GLN A 145 -6.93 -47.66 3.36
N GLU A 146 -7.75 -48.12 2.42
CA GLU A 146 -8.77 -47.37 1.70
C GLU A 146 -9.98 -47.13 2.63
N SER A 147 -10.27 -45.86 2.94
CA SER A 147 -11.53 -45.48 3.57
C SER A 147 -11.95 -44.08 3.13
N ALA A 148 -13.08 -44.05 2.42
CA ALA A 148 -13.98 -42.93 2.15
C ALA A 148 -13.35 -41.63 1.64
N ALA A 149 -13.61 -41.33 0.36
CA ALA A 149 -13.34 -40.04 -0.26
C ALA A 149 -13.86 -38.87 0.60
N LEU A 150 -12.92 -38.16 1.21
CA LEU A 150 -13.07 -36.82 1.77
C LEU A 150 -12.60 -35.79 0.71
N PRO A 151 -13.14 -34.57 0.71
CA PRO A 151 -13.14 -33.70 -0.45
C PRO A 151 -11.73 -33.20 -0.79
N HIS A 152 -11.47 -33.09 -2.09
CA HIS A 152 -10.36 -32.44 -2.77
C HIS A 152 -9.39 -31.65 -1.87
N ASP A 153 -8.13 -32.10 -1.79
CA ASP A 153 -7.04 -31.44 -1.08
C ASP A 153 -6.90 -29.98 -1.56
N SER A 154 -7.21 -29.03 -0.68
CA SER A 154 -7.34 -27.59 -0.93
C SER A 154 -5.97 -26.87 -0.98
N ARG A 155 -5.03 -27.40 -1.75
CA ARG A 155 -3.62 -26.93 -1.74
C ARG A 155 -3.16 -26.19 -2.99
N ASP A 156 -4.01 -26.07 -4.00
CA ASP A 156 -3.63 -25.46 -5.28
C ASP A 156 -4.28 -24.08 -5.45
N PHE A 157 -3.73 -23.09 -4.76
CA PHE A 157 -4.04 -21.68 -4.97
C PHE A 157 -2.73 -20.87 -4.96
N PRO A 158 -2.66 -19.72 -5.65
CA PRO A 158 -1.45 -18.89 -5.69
C PRO A 158 -1.00 -18.57 -4.26
N GLY A 159 0.27 -18.82 -3.92
CA GLY A 159 0.78 -18.55 -2.57
C GLY A 159 0.37 -19.56 -1.49
N SER A 160 -0.09 -20.77 -1.84
CA SER A 160 -0.50 -21.77 -0.85
C SER A 160 0.61 -22.23 0.11
N SER A 161 1.89 -22.09 -0.29
CA SER A 161 3.06 -22.35 0.55
C SER A 161 3.46 -21.16 1.44
N ALA A 162 2.81 -20.01 1.29
CA ALA A 162 3.13 -18.80 2.04
C ALA A 162 2.67 -18.90 3.50
N THR A 163 3.54 -18.47 4.40
CA THR A 163 3.30 -18.41 5.84
C THR A 163 2.76 -17.05 6.29
N TYR A 164 2.78 -16.05 5.41
CA TYR A 164 2.23 -14.73 5.67
C TYR A 164 1.61 -14.15 4.40
N ARG A 165 0.33 -13.78 4.44
CA ARG A 165 -0.47 -13.39 3.28
C ARG A 165 -1.14 -12.04 3.49
N ILE A 166 -0.90 -11.13 2.54
CA ILE A 166 -1.49 -9.79 2.53
C ILE A 166 -2.42 -9.68 1.33
N LEU A 167 -3.59 -9.07 1.49
CA LEU A 167 -4.43 -8.62 0.39
C LEU A 167 -4.48 -7.10 0.37
N GLU A 168 -4.05 -6.47 -0.73
CA GLU A 168 -4.40 -5.07 -1.01
C GLU A 168 -5.64 -5.00 -1.89
N VAL A 169 -6.71 -4.38 -1.38
CA VAL A 169 -7.90 -4.06 -2.15
C VAL A 169 -7.78 -2.63 -2.69
N GLY A 170 -8.16 -2.42 -3.94
CA GLY A 170 -7.95 -1.15 -4.64
C GLY A 170 -6.47 -0.85 -4.84
N CYS A 171 -5.72 -1.84 -5.33
CA CYS A 171 -4.27 -1.75 -5.46
C CYS A 171 -3.80 -0.71 -6.49
N GLY A 172 -4.70 -0.25 -7.37
CA GLY A 172 -4.37 0.58 -8.51
C GLY A 172 -3.23 -0.04 -9.30
N VAL A 173 -2.20 0.76 -9.57
CA VAL A 173 -0.98 0.37 -10.31
C VAL A 173 0.13 -0.21 -9.41
N GLY A 174 -0.17 -0.56 -8.16
CA GLY A 174 0.76 -1.29 -7.28
C GLY A 174 1.68 -0.42 -6.40
N ASN A 175 1.33 0.85 -6.19
CA ASN A 175 2.11 1.81 -5.37
C ASN A 175 2.21 1.44 -3.86
N THR A 176 1.52 0.39 -3.41
CA THR A 176 1.75 -0.24 -2.10
C THR A 176 2.37 -1.63 -2.28
N VAL A 177 1.83 -2.44 -3.20
CA VAL A 177 2.33 -3.78 -3.54
C VAL A 177 3.84 -3.82 -3.75
N PHE A 178 4.37 -3.01 -4.68
CA PHE A 178 5.79 -3.07 -5.03
C PHE A 178 6.70 -2.61 -3.88
N PRO A 179 6.38 -1.50 -3.16
CA PRO A 179 7.10 -1.19 -1.92
C PRO A 179 7.08 -2.31 -0.88
N ILE A 180 5.97 -3.06 -0.72
CA ILE A 180 5.89 -4.21 0.21
C ILE A 180 6.87 -5.30 -0.24
N LEU A 181 6.79 -5.71 -1.51
CA LEU A 181 7.62 -6.78 -2.07
C LEU A 181 9.12 -6.44 -2.01
N LYS A 182 9.47 -5.16 -2.21
CA LYS A 182 10.85 -4.66 -2.15
C LYS A 182 11.40 -4.58 -0.73
N THR A 183 10.56 -4.23 0.23
CA THR A 183 10.97 -3.99 1.62
C THR A 183 11.01 -5.30 2.41
N ASN A 184 10.04 -6.17 2.19
CA ASN A 184 9.95 -7.47 2.85
C ASN A 184 10.54 -8.56 1.94
N ASN A 185 11.73 -9.08 2.29
CA ASN A 185 12.43 -10.13 1.55
C ASN A 185 12.14 -11.55 2.07
N ASP A 186 11.17 -11.72 2.97
CA ASP A 186 10.77 -13.04 3.45
C ASP A 186 10.19 -13.88 2.30
N THR A 187 10.69 -15.10 2.14
CA THR A 187 10.19 -16.08 1.17
C THR A 187 8.81 -16.63 1.55
N GLY A 188 8.41 -16.48 2.80
CA GLY A 188 7.09 -16.84 3.30
C GLY A 188 6.01 -15.79 3.04
N LEU A 189 6.36 -14.60 2.53
CA LEU A 189 5.39 -13.56 2.16
C LEU A 189 4.77 -13.83 0.79
N PHE A 190 3.45 -13.71 0.70
CA PHE A 190 2.73 -13.64 -0.56
C PHE A 190 1.68 -12.52 -0.55
N VAL A 191 1.66 -11.70 -1.61
CA VAL A 191 0.77 -10.52 -1.70
C VAL A 191 -0.28 -10.73 -2.78
N TYR A 192 -1.54 -10.83 -2.38
CA TYR A 192 -2.65 -10.67 -3.29
C TYR A 192 -2.93 -9.17 -3.48
N CYS A 193 -3.28 -8.78 -4.69
CA CYS A 193 -3.71 -7.42 -4.97
C CYS A 193 -4.86 -7.42 -5.96
N CYS A 194 -5.89 -6.65 -5.68
CA CYS A 194 -7.01 -6.51 -6.59
C CYS A 194 -7.43 -5.06 -6.77
N ASP A 195 -7.99 -4.81 -7.93
CA ASP A 195 -8.64 -3.56 -8.25
C ASP A 195 -9.91 -3.85 -9.06
N PHE A 196 -10.87 -2.94 -8.96
CA PHE A 196 -12.07 -3.00 -9.78
C PHE A 196 -11.76 -2.72 -11.25
N SER A 197 -10.72 -1.92 -11.52
CA SER A 197 -10.22 -1.62 -12.85
C SER A 197 -9.34 -2.74 -13.40
N SER A 198 -9.77 -3.32 -14.52
CA SER A 198 -8.93 -4.24 -15.30
C SER A 198 -7.67 -3.57 -15.84
N THR A 199 -7.75 -2.29 -16.21
CA THR A 199 -6.59 -1.50 -16.63
C THR A 199 -5.55 -1.39 -15.51
N ALA A 200 -5.97 -1.11 -14.28
CA ALA A 200 -5.07 -1.04 -13.13
C ALA A 200 -4.35 -2.37 -12.89
N VAL A 201 -5.10 -3.48 -12.91
CA VAL A 201 -4.54 -4.83 -12.74
C VAL A 201 -3.56 -5.18 -13.85
N GLU A 202 -3.84 -4.80 -15.10
CA GLU A 202 -2.91 -5.01 -16.21
C GLU A 202 -1.62 -4.20 -16.04
N LEU A 203 -1.71 -2.96 -15.58
CA LEU A 203 -0.53 -2.14 -15.25
C LEU A 203 0.32 -2.74 -14.14
N VAL A 204 -0.29 -3.39 -13.15
CA VAL A 204 0.43 -4.17 -12.13
C VAL A 204 1.14 -5.36 -12.76
N LYS A 205 0.43 -6.16 -13.58
CA LYS A 205 0.99 -7.39 -14.18
C LYS A 205 2.10 -7.13 -15.19
N THR A 206 2.04 -6.00 -15.88
CA THR A 206 3.05 -5.58 -16.88
C THR A 206 4.23 -4.82 -16.27
N ASN A 207 4.17 -4.49 -14.98
CA ASN A 207 5.28 -3.86 -14.28
C ASN A 207 6.49 -4.83 -14.21
N PRO A 208 7.73 -4.37 -14.51
CA PRO A 208 8.93 -5.20 -14.42
C PRO A 208 9.22 -5.80 -13.03
N GLU A 209 8.69 -5.19 -11.97
CA GLU A 209 8.83 -5.67 -10.58
C GLU A 209 7.77 -6.72 -10.21
N TYR A 210 6.84 -7.05 -11.11
CA TYR A 210 5.85 -8.10 -10.89
C TYR A 210 6.50 -9.49 -10.89
N ASP A 211 6.37 -10.19 -9.77
CA ASP A 211 6.83 -11.57 -9.60
C ASP A 211 5.66 -12.46 -9.19
N SER A 212 5.21 -13.32 -10.12
CA SER A 212 4.08 -14.24 -9.89
C SER A 212 4.35 -15.29 -8.80
N GLN A 213 5.60 -15.46 -8.35
CA GLN A 213 5.95 -16.30 -7.21
C GLN A 213 5.70 -15.59 -5.87
N ARG A 214 5.61 -14.26 -5.87
CA ARG A 214 5.48 -13.44 -4.65
C ARG A 214 4.18 -12.65 -4.58
N CYS A 215 3.51 -12.44 -5.70
CA CYS A 215 2.23 -11.78 -5.73
C CYS A 215 1.26 -12.31 -6.79
N PHE A 216 -0.01 -12.02 -6.60
CA PHE A 216 -1.08 -12.37 -7.53
C PHE A 216 -2.05 -11.21 -7.69
N ALA A 217 -2.07 -10.61 -8.88
CA ALA A 217 -2.98 -9.52 -9.24
C ALA A 217 -4.25 -10.04 -9.94
N PHE A 218 -5.43 -9.59 -9.51
CA PHE A 218 -6.72 -9.99 -10.08
C PHE A 218 -7.75 -8.87 -10.07
N VAL A 219 -8.71 -8.92 -11.01
CA VAL A 219 -9.82 -7.96 -11.05
C VAL A 219 -10.87 -8.41 -10.05
N HIS A 220 -11.35 -7.48 -9.23
CA HIS A 220 -12.37 -7.78 -8.23
C HIS A 220 -13.24 -6.55 -7.93
N ASP A 221 -14.56 -6.73 -8.01
CA ASP A 221 -15.53 -5.76 -7.54
C ASP A 221 -15.86 -6.05 -6.08
N LEU A 222 -15.42 -5.19 -5.17
CA LEU A 222 -15.68 -5.36 -3.74
C LEU A 222 -17.19 -5.29 -3.40
N SER A 223 -18.01 -4.74 -4.29
CA SER A 223 -19.46 -4.66 -4.10
C SER A 223 -20.23 -5.89 -4.58
N ASP A 224 -19.55 -6.84 -5.24
CA ASP A 224 -20.14 -8.11 -5.63
C ASP A 224 -19.99 -9.14 -4.50
N ALA A 225 -21.04 -9.31 -3.69
CA ALA A 225 -21.06 -10.22 -2.56
C ALA A 225 -20.91 -11.71 -2.94
N GLU A 226 -21.14 -12.06 -4.20
CA GLU A 226 -21.02 -13.44 -4.70
C GLU A 226 -19.65 -13.71 -5.35
N ALA A 227 -18.80 -12.68 -5.46
CA ALA A 227 -17.48 -12.81 -6.04
C ALA A 227 -16.54 -13.63 -5.14
N ASN A 228 -15.89 -14.62 -5.74
CA ASN A 228 -14.94 -15.47 -5.03
C ASN A 228 -13.54 -14.85 -5.05
N TYR A 229 -12.81 -15.06 -3.96
CA TYR A 229 -11.39 -14.72 -3.87
C TYR A 229 -10.51 -15.89 -4.33
N PRO A 230 -9.32 -15.62 -4.90
CA PRO A 230 -8.37 -16.65 -5.34
C PRO A 230 -7.59 -17.27 -4.17
N VAL A 231 -8.17 -17.25 -2.97
CA VAL A 231 -7.56 -17.65 -1.71
C VAL A 231 -8.67 -18.14 -0.77
N PRO A 232 -8.43 -19.17 0.07
CA PRO A 232 -9.46 -19.67 1.00
C PRO A 232 -9.85 -18.67 2.08
N ASP A 233 -11.08 -18.77 2.57
CA ASP A 233 -11.58 -18.00 3.70
C ASP A 233 -10.71 -18.17 4.95
N GLY A 234 -10.55 -17.08 5.70
CA GLY A 234 -9.79 -17.08 6.97
C GLY A 234 -8.30 -17.35 6.82
N SER A 235 -7.73 -17.19 5.62
CA SER A 235 -6.34 -17.52 5.31
C SER A 235 -5.44 -16.33 4.95
N LEU A 236 -5.95 -15.11 5.11
CA LEU A 236 -5.20 -13.85 5.01
C LEU A 236 -4.79 -13.37 6.41
N ASP A 237 -3.59 -12.85 6.55
CA ASP A 237 -3.07 -12.26 7.79
C ASP A 237 -3.38 -10.75 7.88
N VAL A 238 -3.32 -10.06 6.74
CA VAL A 238 -3.57 -8.60 6.65
C VAL A 238 -4.39 -8.27 5.42
N ILE A 239 -5.36 -7.36 5.58
CA ILE A 239 -6.09 -6.74 4.47
C ILE A 239 -5.83 -5.23 4.52
N VAL A 240 -5.34 -4.67 3.43
CA VAL A 240 -5.03 -3.25 3.26
C VAL A 240 -6.09 -2.62 2.35
N LEU A 241 -6.78 -1.59 2.85
CA LEU A 241 -7.76 -0.80 2.10
C LEU A 241 -7.40 0.68 2.21
N ILE A 242 -6.77 1.25 1.17
CA ILE A 242 -6.37 2.66 1.15
C ILE A 242 -7.18 3.39 0.09
N PHE A 243 -8.03 4.32 0.53
CA PHE A 243 -8.97 5.09 -0.32
C PHE A 243 -10.01 4.24 -1.08
N VAL A 244 -10.34 3.06 -0.57
CA VAL A 244 -11.32 2.13 -1.18
C VAL A 244 -12.74 2.38 -0.70
N LEU A 245 -12.97 2.34 0.63
CA LEU A 245 -14.33 2.32 1.19
C LEU A 245 -15.12 3.59 0.86
N SER A 246 -14.44 4.73 0.67
CA SER A 246 -15.08 5.98 0.25
C SER A 246 -15.60 5.95 -1.19
N ALA A 247 -15.18 4.99 -2.00
CA ALA A 247 -15.64 4.79 -3.37
C ALA A 247 -16.81 3.79 -3.46
N LEU A 248 -17.25 3.21 -2.34
CA LEU A 248 -18.39 2.30 -2.29
C LEU A 248 -19.64 3.03 -1.80
N HIS A 249 -20.77 2.71 -2.43
CA HIS A 249 -22.06 3.19 -1.95
C HIS A 249 -22.37 2.53 -0.59
N PRO A 250 -22.82 3.27 0.44
CA PRO A 250 -23.01 2.73 1.80
C PRO A 250 -24.03 1.60 1.95
N SER A 251 -24.85 1.34 0.92
CA SER A 251 -25.84 0.26 0.89
C SER A 251 -25.35 -1.00 0.18
N LYS A 252 -24.13 -0.99 -0.35
CA LYS A 252 -23.49 -2.17 -0.94
C LYS A 252 -22.65 -2.89 0.12
#